data_AF-A0A7S2VEG3-F1
#
_entry.id   AF-A0A7S2VEG3-F1
#
_cell.length_a   1.000
_cell.length_b   1.000
_cell.length_c   1.000
_cell.angle_alpha   90.00
_cell.angle_beta   90.00
_cell.angle_gamma   90.00
#
_symmetry.space_group_name_H-M   'P 1'
#
loop_
_entity.id
_entity.type
_entity.pdbx_description
1 polymer ?
#
loop_
_entity_poly.entity_id
_entity_poly.type
_entity_poly.pdbx_seq_one_letter_code
_entity_poly.pdbx_strand_id
1 'polypeptide(L)'
;ASFNTGTSQESAASVSVPITPPSQNSSADGSTVTLNPKQQQAVDIAKDGDNVFLTGPAGTGKSKTLGSIMEYLKNTYKHDEWAAVGPTGTVALALGGPTIHRFAGCGVPVERKDFKKCWGE
;
A
#
# COMPACT_ATOMS: atom_id res chain seq x y z
N ALA A 1 15.31 -66.12 2.27
CA ALA A 1 15.85 -64.77 2.02
C ALA A 1 14.90 -63.78 2.68
N SER A 2 15.31 -63.22 3.80
CA SER A 2 14.57 -62.18 4.53
C SER A 2 14.73 -60.84 3.82
N PHE A 3 13.64 -60.11 3.59
CA PHE A 3 13.70 -58.69 3.29
C PHE A 3 12.57 -57.96 4.02
N ASN A 4 13.00 -57.01 4.85
CA ASN A 4 12.21 -56.26 5.81
C ASN A 4 11.25 -55.28 5.14
N THR A 5 10.03 -55.23 5.67
CA THR A 5 9.09 -54.10 5.54
C THR A 5 9.59 -52.93 6.39
N GLY A 6 10.09 -51.89 5.73
CA GLY A 6 10.50 -50.62 6.35
C GLY A 6 9.41 -49.57 6.21
N THR A 7 8.59 -49.43 7.25
CA THR A 7 7.68 -48.30 7.47
C THR A 7 8.51 -47.04 7.72
N SER A 8 8.50 -46.07 6.80
CA SER A 8 9.02 -44.73 7.08
C SER A 8 7.85 -43.79 7.34
N GLN A 9 7.61 -43.53 8.62
CA GLN A 9 6.84 -42.38 9.09
C GLN A 9 7.59 -41.11 8.64
N GLU A 10 6.98 -40.34 7.75
CA GLU A 10 7.40 -38.96 7.51
C GLU A 10 6.80 -38.09 8.63
N SER A 11 7.56 -37.97 9.73
CA SER A 11 7.24 -37.05 10.82
C SER A 11 7.28 -35.61 10.30
N ALA A 12 6.14 -34.94 10.40
CA ALA A 12 6.01 -33.49 10.19
C ALA A 12 6.88 -32.74 11.21
N ALA A 13 8.12 -32.43 10.82
CA ALA A 13 8.95 -31.48 11.56
C ALA A 13 8.42 -30.07 11.29
N SER A 14 7.66 -29.54 12.25
CA SER A 14 7.26 -28.14 12.32
C SER A 14 8.50 -27.25 12.45
N VAL A 15 9.05 -26.79 11.33
CA VAL A 15 10.06 -25.72 11.32
C VAL A 15 9.33 -24.40 11.53
N SER A 16 9.16 -24.01 12.79
CA SER A 16 8.72 -22.65 13.15
C SER A 16 9.84 -21.67 12.84
N VAL A 17 9.80 -21.07 11.65
CA VAL A 17 10.62 -19.88 11.36
C VAL A 17 10.03 -18.73 12.17
N PRO A 18 10.77 -18.08 13.08
CA PRO A 18 10.30 -16.86 13.70
C PRO A 18 10.28 -15.76 12.63
N ILE A 19 9.09 -15.48 12.09
CA ILE A 19 8.80 -14.22 11.40
C ILE A 19 8.79 -13.12 12.47
N THR A 20 9.97 -12.64 12.83
CA THR A 20 10.09 -11.38 13.55
C THR A 20 9.57 -10.29 12.59
N PRO A 21 8.47 -9.59 12.89
CA PRO A 21 8.07 -8.45 12.09
C PRO A 21 9.24 -7.45 12.06
N PRO A 22 9.56 -6.82 10.91
CA PRO A 22 10.58 -5.79 10.88
C PRO A 22 10.20 -4.74 11.93
N SER A 23 11.10 -4.59 12.91
CA SER A 23 11.03 -3.58 13.96
C SER A 23 10.77 -2.23 13.30
N GLN A 24 9.50 -1.77 13.34
CA GLN A 24 9.12 -0.42 12.99
C GLN A 24 9.70 0.46 14.09
N ASN A 25 10.95 0.87 13.88
CA ASN A 25 11.65 1.85 14.68
C ASN A 25 10.89 3.18 14.55
N SER A 26 9.82 3.30 15.32
CA SER A 26 9.00 4.51 15.41
C SER A 26 9.67 5.46 16.39
N SER A 27 10.89 5.86 16.05
CA SER A 27 11.44 7.09 16.59
C SER A 27 10.62 8.21 15.99
N ALA A 28 9.69 8.73 16.79
CA ALA A 28 9.07 10.01 16.59
C ALA A 28 10.19 11.06 16.56
N ASP A 29 10.73 11.31 15.38
CA ASP A 29 11.53 12.48 15.11
C ASP A 29 10.62 13.45 14.35
N GLY A 30 10.43 14.64 14.94
CA GLY A 30 9.71 15.76 14.36
C GLY A 30 10.48 16.35 13.18
N SER A 31 10.82 15.50 12.21
CA SER A 31 11.46 15.88 10.97
C SER A 31 10.43 16.64 10.13
N THR A 32 10.48 17.96 10.22
CA THR A 32 9.80 18.84 9.28
C THR A 32 10.25 18.42 7.89
N VAL A 33 9.36 17.78 7.14
CA VAL A 33 9.66 17.23 5.81
C VAL A 33 9.96 18.41 4.89
N THR A 34 11.23 18.77 4.71
CA THR A 34 11.62 19.89 3.83
C THR A 34 11.34 19.52 2.38
N LEU A 35 10.33 20.14 1.78
CA LEU A 35 9.97 19.97 0.38
C LEU A 35 10.69 21.01 -0.48
N ASN A 36 11.04 20.62 -1.70
CA ASN A 36 11.53 21.59 -2.68
C ASN A 36 10.36 22.44 -3.24
N PRO A 37 10.63 23.57 -3.92
CA PRO A 37 9.57 24.46 -4.39
C PRO A 37 8.53 23.80 -5.31
N LYS A 38 8.94 22.88 -6.20
CA LYS A 38 8.01 22.17 -7.09
C LYS A 38 7.16 21.14 -6.36
N GLN A 39 7.74 20.44 -5.39
CA GLN A 39 7.01 19.52 -4.52
C GLN A 39 6.00 20.28 -3.68
N GLN A 40 6.40 21.42 -3.10
CA GLN A 40 5.51 22.28 -2.33
C GLN A 40 4.35 22.78 -3.18
N GLN A 41 4.63 23.29 -4.39
CA GLN A 41 3.59 23.71 -5.33
C GLN A 41 2.58 22.59 -5.62
N ALA A 42 3.04 21.35 -5.82
CA ALA A 42 2.15 20.22 -6.06
C ALA A 42 1.30 19.86 -4.83
N VAL A 43 1.84 20.03 -3.62
CA VAL A 43 1.08 19.87 -2.37
C VAL A 43 0.02 20.97 -2.25
N ASP A 44 0.36 22.21 -2.58
CA ASP A 44 -0.56 23.34 -2.47
C ASP A 44 -1.73 23.20 -3.44
N ILE A 45 -1.48 22.83 -4.70
CA ILE A 45 -2.55 22.52 -5.67
C ILE A 45 -3.44 21.38 -5.17
N ALA A 46 -2.86 20.34 -4.57
CA ALA A 46 -3.64 19.24 -4.01
C ALA A 46 -4.49 19.67 -2.80
N LYS A 47 -4.00 20.63 -1.99
CA LYS A 47 -4.74 21.20 -0.86
C LYS A 47 -5.90 22.09 -1.30
N ASP A 48 -5.74 22.79 -2.42
CA ASP A 48 -6.80 23.60 -3.03
C ASP A 48 -7.94 22.74 -3.62
N GLY A 49 -7.76 21.43 -3.69
CA GLY A 49 -8.76 20.46 -4.14
C GLY A 49 -8.66 20.13 -5.64
N ASP A 50 -7.62 20.58 -6.32
CA ASP A 50 -7.39 20.30 -7.73
C ASP A 50 -6.78 18.91 -7.97
N ASN A 51 -7.02 18.37 -9.18
CA ASN A 51 -6.47 17.08 -9.59
C ASN A 51 -4.98 17.19 -9.95
N VAL A 52 -4.12 16.48 -9.22
CA VAL A 52 -2.66 16.50 -9.42
C VAL A 52 -2.15 15.15 -9.90
N PHE A 53 -1.38 15.15 -11.00
CA PHE A 53 -0.62 13.99 -11.46
C PHE A 53 0.88 14.17 -11.21
N LEU A 54 1.43 13.42 -10.25
CA LEU A 54 2.85 13.46 -9.90
C LEU A 54 3.69 12.56 -10.82
N THR A 55 4.46 13.16 -11.72
CA THR A 55 5.37 12.45 -12.63
C THR A 55 6.83 12.90 -12.46
N GLY A 56 7.76 12.05 -12.91
CA GLY A 56 9.19 12.35 -12.91
C GLY A 56 10.07 11.11 -12.76
N PRO A 57 11.38 11.22 -13.04
CA PRO A 57 12.36 10.13 -12.90
C PRO A 57 12.35 9.45 -11.53
N ALA A 58 12.94 8.25 -11.44
CA ALA A 58 13.20 7.59 -10.16
C ALA A 58 14.04 8.50 -9.23
N GLY A 59 13.81 8.44 -7.92
CA GLY A 59 14.56 9.23 -6.94
C GLY A 59 14.19 10.71 -6.80
N THR A 60 13.23 11.23 -7.58
CA THR A 60 12.80 12.65 -7.51
C THR A 60 11.90 13.01 -6.32
N GLY A 61 11.66 12.08 -5.40
CA GLY A 61 10.89 12.34 -4.18
C GLY A 61 9.37 12.35 -4.35
N LYS A 62 8.82 11.72 -5.40
CA LYS A 62 7.35 11.59 -5.60
C LYS A 62 6.64 11.03 -4.35
N SER A 63 7.20 9.98 -3.75
CA SER A 63 6.65 9.39 -2.52
C SER A 63 6.72 10.34 -1.33
N LYS A 64 7.72 11.24 -1.29
CA LYS A 64 7.85 12.26 -0.25
C LYS A 64 6.75 13.32 -0.37
N THR A 65 6.49 13.80 -1.60
CA THR A 65 5.37 14.70 -1.90
C THR A 65 4.03 14.05 -1.56
N LEU A 66 3.83 12.81 -1.99
CA LEU A 66 2.61 12.05 -1.69
C LEU A 66 2.37 11.90 -0.18
N GLY A 67 3.42 11.58 0.59
CA GLY A 67 3.33 11.49 2.05
C GLY A 67 2.88 12.80 2.70
N SER A 68 3.35 13.94 2.19
CA SER A 68 2.95 15.26 2.70
C SER A 68 1.47 15.59 2.39
N ILE A 69 0.97 15.17 1.21
CA ILE A 69 -0.45 15.27 0.86
C ILE A 69 -1.28 14.38 1.77
N MET A 70 -0.86 13.13 1.99
CA MET A 70 -1.57 12.18 2.87
C MET A 70 -1.62 12.67 4.32
N GLU A 71 -0.54 13.25 4.83
CA GLU A 71 -0.51 13.84 6.17
C GLU A 71 -1.51 15.01 6.29
N TYR A 72 -1.54 15.89 5.30
CA TYR A 72 -2.54 16.95 5.23
C TYR A 72 -3.97 16.39 5.22
N LEU A 73 -4.25 15.38 4.39
CA LEU A 73 -5.59 14.75 4.30
C LEU A 73 -5.98 14.12 5.62
N LYS A 74 -5.08 13.38 6.27
CA LYS A 74 -5.30 12.73 7.56
C LYS A 74 -5.63 13.73 8.68
N ASN A 75 -5.04 14.91 8.64
CA ASN A 75 -5.27 15.96 9.64
C ASN A 75 -6.52 16.80 9.37
N THR A 76 -6.96 16.86 8.11
CA THR A 76 -8.06 17.73 7.66
C THR A 76 -9.40 16.99 7.61
N TYR A 77 -9.37 15.72 7.19
CA TYR A 77 -10.55 14.92 6.90
C TYR A 77 -10.66 13.71 7.84
N LYS A 78 -11.89 13.26 8.08
CA LYS A 78 -12.14 12.00 8.80
C LYS A 78 -11.64 10.82 7.98
N HIS A 79 -11.38 9.70 8.65
CA HIS A 79 -10.88 8.49 8.02
C HIS A 79 -11.74 7.99 6.84
N ASP A 80 -13.05 8.29 6.85
CA ASP A 80 -14.02 7.79 5.87
C ASP A 80 -14.20 8.75 4.69
N GLU A 81 -13.57 9.94 4.74
CA GLU A 81 -13.71 11.01 3.75
C GLU A 81 -12.55 11.01 2.72
N TRP A 82 -11.51 10.21 2.94
CA TRP A 82 -10.39 10.07 2.01
C TRP A 82 -9.86 8.63 1.98
N ALA A 83 -9.17 8.28 0.89
CA ALA A 83 -8.54 6.98 0.76
C ALA A 83 -7.23 7.07 -0.04
N ALA A 84 -6.18 6.41 0.46
CA ALA A 84 -4.97 6.15 -0.29
C ALA A 84 -5.03 4.76 -0.91
N VAL A 85 -4.88 4.65 -2.22
CA VAL A 85 -4.98 3.39 -2.96
C VAL A 85 -3.71 3.09 -3.74
N GLY A 86 -3.33 1.81 -3.77
CA GLY A 86 -2.19 1.33 -4.55
C GLY A 86 -2.59 0.50 -5.78
N PRO A 87 -1.78 0.46 -6.85
CA PRO A 87 -2.00 -0.42 -7.98
C PRO A 87 -1.72 -1.89 -7.65
N THR A 88 -0.76 -2.15 -6.77
CA THR A 88 -0.36 -3.50 -6.32
C THR A 88 -0.45 -3.61 -4.80
N GLY A 89 -0.51 -4.85 -4.29
CA GLY A 89 -0.58 -5.12 -2.85
C GLY A 89 0.58 -4.49 -2.07
N THR A 90 1.80 -4.56 -2.59
CA THR A 90 2.98 -3.97 -1.94
C THR A 90 2.88 -2.45 -1.82
N VAL A 91 2.39 -1.76 -2.84
CA VAL A 91 2.20 -0.30 -2.80
C VAL A 91 1.04 0.06 -1.88
N ALA A 92 -0.07 -0.68 -1.95
CA ALA A 92 -1.22 -0.48 -1.08
C ALA A 92 -0.85 -0.60 0.40
N LEU A 93 -0.07 -1.64 0.75
CA LEU A 93 0.46 -1.84 2.10
C LEU A 93 1.37 -0.69 2.54
N ALA A 94 2.24 -0.19 1.66
CA ALA A 94 3.11 0.94 1.97
C ALA A 94 2.34 2.25 2.21
N LEU A 95 1.18 2.41 1.56
CA LEU A 95 0.29 3.55 1.76
C LEU A 95 -0.67 3.37 2.95
N GLY A 96 -0.71 2.18 3.56
CA GLY A 96 -1.68 1.86 4.62
C GLY A 96 -3.12 1.73 4.13
N GLY A 97 -3.33 1.43 2.85
CA GLY A 97 -4.64 1.36 2.23
C GLY A 97 -4.86 0.10 1.39
N PRO A 98 -6.03 -0.02 0.73
CA PRO A 98 -6.34 -1.13 -0.16
C PRO A 98 -5.73 -0.92 -1.56
N THR A 99 -5.76 -1.98 -2.38
CA THR A 99 -5.54 -1.82 -3.81
C THR A 99 -6.74 -1.12 -4.45
N ILE A 100 -6.53 -0.46 -5.59
CA ILE A 100 -7.62 0.19 -6.35
C ILE A 100 -8.76 -0.79 -6.66
N HIS A 101 -8.43 -2.05 -6.94
CA HIS A 101 -9.40 -3.11 -7.22
C HIS A 101 -10.27 -3.46 -6.01
N ARG A 102 -9.64 -3.58 -4.83
CA ARG A 102 -10.35 -3.86 -3.57
C ARG A 102 -11.17 -2.66 -3.12
N PHE A 103 -10.64 -1.45 -3.30
CA PHE A 103 -11.35 -0.21 -3.01
C PHE A 103 -12.60 -0.06 -3.88
N ALA A 104 -12.50 -0.34 -5.17
CA ALA A 104 -13.61 -0.22 -6.11
C ALA A 104 -14.62 -1.40 -6.03
N GLY A 105 -14.24 -2.55 -5.48
CA GLY A 105 -15.13 -3.72 -5.39
C GLY A 105 -15.19 -4.61 -6.64
N CYS A 106 -14.32 -4.43 -7.65
CA CYS A 106 -14.32 -5.29 -8.85
C CYS A 106 -13.75 -6.70 -8.65
N GLY A 107 -12.97 -6.93 -7.59
CA GLY A 107 -12.16 -8.14 -7.48
C GLY A 107 -11.06 -8.18 -8.55
N VAL A 108 -10.94 -9.29 -9.29
CA VAL A 108 -10.00 -9.41 -10.41
C VAL A 108 -10.80 -9.45 -11.72
N PRO A 109 -11.07 -8.30 -12.35
CA PRO A 109 -11.84 -8.25 -13.59
C PRO A 109 -11.01 -8.79 -14.75
N VAL A 110 -11.61 -9.66 -15.56
CA VAL A 110 -11.01 -10.22 -16.78
C VAL A 110 -11.65 -9.56 -18.01
N GLU A 111 -12.94 -9.30 -17.95
CA GLU A 111 -13.72 -8.69 -19.00
C GLU A 111 -14.39 -7.38 -18.53
N ARG A 112 -14.80 -6.54 -19.49
CA ARG A 112 -15.54 -5.30 -19.20
C ARG A 112 -16.78 -5.55 -18.33
N LYS A 113 -17.46 -6.69 -18.51
CA LYS A 113 -18.66 -7.05 -17.75
C LYS A 113 -18.39 -7.25 -16.25
N ASP A 114 -17.16 -7.62 -15.87
CA ASP A 114 -16.80 -7.88 -14.47
C ASP A 114 -16.73 -6.60 -13.66
N PHE A 115 -16.47 -5.46 -14.31
CA PHE A 115 -16.47 -4.16 -13.65
C PHE A 115 -17.85 -3.71 -13.18
N LYS A 116 -18.95 -4.32 -13.66
CA LYS A 116 -20.31 -4.02 -13.15
C LYS A 116 -20.40 -4.16 -11.62
N LYS A 117 -19.64 -5.10 -11.06
CA LYS A 117 -19.50 -5.32 -9.61
C LYS A 117 -19.01 -4.07 -8.85
N CYS A 118 -18.25 -3.18 -9.48
CA CYS A 118 -17.83 -1.92 -8.85
C CYS A 118 -19.00 -0.99 -8.54
N TRP A 119 -20.05 -1.03 -9.35
CA TRP A 119 -21.17 -0.09 -9.29
C TRP A 119 -22.41 -0.70 -8.63
N GLY A 120 -22.30 -1.90 -8.07
CA GLY A 120 -23.42 -2.58 -7.40
C GLY A 120 -24.51 -3.08 -8.35
N GLU A 121 -24.19 -3.23 -9.63
CA GLU A 121 -25.05 -3.84 -10.66
C GLU A 121 -24.87 -5.35 -10.78
#